data_AF-A0A3L6JPT3-F1
#
_entry.id   AF-A0A3L6JPT3-F1
#
_cell.length_a   1.000
_cell.length_b   1.000
_cell.length_c   1.000
_cell.angle_alpha   90.00
_cell.angle_beta   90.00
_cell.angle_gamma   90.00
#
_symmetry.space_group_name_H-M   'P 1'
#
loop_
_entity.id
_entity.type
_entity.pdbx_description
1 polymer ?
#
loop_
_entity_poly.entity_id
_entity_poly.type
_entity_poly.pdbx_seq_one_letter_code
_entity_poly.pdbx_strand_id
1 'polypeptide(L)'
;MTEVLDKELIDAIQVFLTPKFMVTKDSNNEPNAALVMTWTLYEGNTLVYGDFMTVKSRENLTKGNRQMSILVFTRGLDSWLIKADFESFHRNDEIYEFIAQ
;
A
#
# COMPACT_ATOMS: atom_id res chain seq x y z
N MET A 1 7.30 -18.77 -3.84
CA MET A 1 6.46 -18.26 -2.73
C MET A 1 5.02 -18.62 -3.03
N THR A 2 4.18 -18.85 -2.02
CA THR A 2 2.74 -19.03 -2.23
C THR A 2 2.12 -17.66 -2.52
N GLU A 3 1.43 -17.50 -3.64
CA GLU A 3 0.61 -16.32 -3.90
C GLU A 3 -0.54 -16.28 -2.89
N VAL A 4 -0.67 -15.16 -2.18
CA VAL A 4 -1.70 -14.96 -1.13
C VAL A 4 -2.71 -13.89 -1.51
N LEU A 5 -2.48 -13.14 -2.58
CA LEU A 5 -3.44 -12.20 -3.15
C LEU A 5 -4.37 -12.96 -4.10
N ASP A 6 -5.66 -13.00 -3.78
CA ASP A 6 -6.64 -13.59 -4.69
C ASP A 6 -6.91 -12.67 -5.90
N LYS A 7 -7.52 -13.26 -6.93
CA LYS A 7 -7.79 -12.56 -8.19
C LYS A 7 -8.73 -11.37 -8.02
N GLU A 8 -9.77 -11.49 -7.19
CA GLU A 8 -10.76 -10.43 -7.01
C GLU A 8 -10.14 -9.20 -6.34
N LEU A 9 -9.26 -9.41 -5.37
CA LEU A 9 -8.46 -8.37 -4.74
C LEU A 9 -7.52 -7.69 -5.74
N ILE A 10 -6.81 -8.46 -6.56
CA ILE A 10 -5.91 -7.89 -7.58
C ILE A 10 -6.71 -7.02 -8.57
N ASP A 11 -7.83 -7.53 -9.07
CA ASP A 11 -8.72 -6.81 -9.97
C ASP A 11 -9.23 -5.50 -9.31
N ALA A 12 -9.58 -5.55 -8.03
CA ALA A 12 -10.00 -4.36 -7.27
C ALA A 12 -8.88 -3.34 -7.07
N ILE A 13 -7.65 -3.77 -6.78
CA ILE A 13 -6.47 -2.91 -6.58
C ILE A 13 -6.11 -2.18 -7.88
N GLN A 14 -6.14 -2.87 -9.02
CA GLN A 14 -5.76 -2.31 -10.32
C GLN A 14 -6.71 -1.23 -10.82
N VAL A 15 -7.95 -1.19 -10.33
CA VAL A 15 -8.86 -0.08 -10.61
C VAL A 15 -8.40 1.17 -9.84
N PHE A 16 -7.92 2.17 -10.57
CA PHE A 16 -7.42 3.42 -10.00
C PHE A 16 -8.46 4.11 -9.10
N LEU A 17 -9.74 4.06 -9.47
CA LEU A 17 -10.82 4.69 -8.72
C LEU A 17 -11.27 3.93 -7.46
N THR A 18 -10.76 2.72 -7.21
CA THR A 18 -11.05 1.98 -5.98
C THR A 18 -10.32 2.65 -4.80
N PRO A 19 -11.03 3.18 -3.79
CA PRO A 19 -10.40 3.73 -2.60
C PRO A 19 -9.48 2.72 -1.91
N LYS A 20 -8.25 3.15 -1.65
CA LYS A 20 -7.21 2.36 -1.00
C LYS A 20 -6.62 3.18 0.15
N PHE A 21 -6.83 2.74 1.38
CA PHE A 21 -6.37 3.46 2.58
C PHE A 21 -5.20 2.73 3.22
N MET A 22 -4.05 3.40 3.31
CA MET A 22 -2.87 2.91 4.00
C MET A 22 -2.95 3.30 5.48
N VAL A 23 -2.80 2.32 6.36
CA VAL A 23 -2.73 2.49 7.81
C VAL A 23 -1.33 2.14 8.29
N THR A 24 -0.70 3.04 9.03
CA THR A 24 0.64 2.88 9.63
C THR A 24 0.59 3.22 11.11
N LYS A 25 1.65 2.90 11.85
CA LYS A 25 1.80 3.31 13.26
C LYS A 25 3.20 3.85 13.52
N ASP A 26 3.31 4.79 14.43
CA ASP A 26 4.61 5.21 14.93
C ASP A 26 5.17 4.25 16.00
N SER A 27 6.32 4.60 16.58
CA SER A 27 6.98 3.80 17.62
C SER A 27 6.19 3.68 18.93
N ASN A 28 5.20 4.55 19.16
CA ASN A 28 4.32 4.53 20.32
C ASN A 28 3.01 3.78 20.03
N ASN A 29 2.90 3.14 18.86
CA ASN A 29 1.68 2.50 18.34
C ASN A 29 0.53 3.47 18.03
N GLU A 30 0.80 4.77 17.88
CA GLU A 30 -0.21 5.74 17.46
C GLU A 30 -0.56 5.53 15.98
N PRO A 31 -1.84 5.29 15.62
CA PRO A 31 -2.22 5.00 14.26
C PRO A 31 -2.32 6.26 13.39
N ASN A 32 -1.97 6.12 12.11
CA ASN A 32 -2.22 7.10 11.06
C ASN A 32 -2.87 6.41 9.86
N ALA A 33 -3.83 7.06 9.21
CA ALA A 33 -4.48 6.58 7.99
C ALA A 33 -4.39 7.61 6.87
N ALA A 34 -4.05 7.18 5.66
CA ALA A 34 -3.95 8.03 4.48
C ALA A 34 -4.63 7.37 3.27
N LEU A 35 -5.37 8.16 2.49
CA LEU A 35 -5.86 7.73 1.18
C LEU A 35 -4.68 7.69 0.18
N VAL A 36 -4.46 6.55 -0.45
CA VAL A 36 -3.38 6.33 -1.41
C VAL A 36 -3.95 5.56 -2.60
N MET A 37 -4.40 6.29 -3.63
CA MET A 37 -5.07 5.67 -4.79
C MET A 37 -4.13 4.88 -5.69
N THR A 38 -2.82 5.13 -5.57
CA THR A 38 -1.76 4.66 -6.48
C THR A 38 -1.22 3.28 -6.14
N TRP A 39 -1.75 2.61 -5.12
CA TRP A 39 -1.42 1.20 -4.85
C TRP A 39 -1.74 0.33 -6.06
N THR A 40 -0.76 -0.46 -6.48
CA THR A 40 -0.87 -1.45 -7.56
C THR A 40 -0.03 -2.69 -7.27
N LEU A 41 -0.29 -3.76 -8.01
CA LEU A 41 0.50 -4.99 -7.99
C LEU A 41 1.79 -4.81 -8.81
N TYR A 42 2.93 -5.17 -8.24
CA TYR A 42 4.21 -5.24 -8.96
C TYR A 42 4.48 -6.66 -9.45
N GLU A 43 4.78 -7.60 -8.54
CA GLU A 43 4.89 -9.03 -8.83
C GLU A 43 4.43 -9.87 -7.63
N GLY A 44 3.87 -11.05 -7.88
CA GLY A 44 3.52 -12.02 -6.84
C GLY A 44 2.65 -11.43 -5.73
N ASN A 45 3.25 -11.19 -4.56
CA ASN A 45 2.58 -10.61 -3.38
C ASN A 45 3.05 -9.18 -3.06
N THR A 46 3.83 -8.57 -3.95
CA THR A 46 4.44 -7.25 -3.74
C THR A 46 3.54 -6.17 -4.30
N LEU A 47 3.12 -5.27 -3.42
CA LEU A 47 2.38 -4.07 -3.77
C LEU A 47 3.30 -2.86 -3.69
N VAL A 48 3.10 -1.92 -4.61
CA VAL A 48 3.86 -0.68 -4.70
C VAL A 48 2.92 0.51 -4.85
N TYR A 49 3.36 1.70 -4.45
CA TYR A 49 2.59 2.93 -4.57
C TYR A 49 3.49 4.13 -4.87
N GLY A 50 2.91 5.14 -5.50
CA GLY A 50 3.54 6.46 -5.62
C GLY A 50 3.37 7.28 -4.34
N ASP A 51 4.47 7.67 -3.69
CA ASP A 51 4.46 8.54 -2.51
C ASP A 51 4.30 10.02 -2.91
N PHE A 52 3.06 10.52 -2.84
CA PHE A 52 2.73 11.92 -3.02
C PHE A 52 2.34 12.54 -1.67
N MET A 53 3.32 13.05 -0.93
CA MET A 53 3.12 13.76 0.33
C MET A 53 2.57 12.90 1.48
N THR A 54 2.93 11.62 1.57
CA THR A 54 2.54 10.76 2.72
C THR A 54 3.42 10.98 3.96
N VAL A 55 3.72 12.25 4.29
CA VAL A 55 4.77 12.65 5.26
C VAL A 55 4.70 11.88 6.57
N LYS A 56 3.55 11.86 7.26
CA LYS A 56 3.38 11.14 8.53
C LYS A 56 3.53 9.63 8.38
N SER A 57 2.96 9.03 7.33
CA SER A 57 3.13 7.59 7.06
C SER A 57 4.58 7.24 6.75
N ARG A 58 5.27 8.09 5.98
CA ARG A 58 6.70 7.92 5.69
C ARG A 58 7.54 7.99 6.98
N GLU A 59 7.25 8.94 7.86
CA GLU A 59 7.91 9.00 9.17
C GLU A 59 7.64 7.74 10.01
N ASN A 60 6.38 7.31 10.08
CA ASN A 60 5.98 6.08 10.78
C ASN A 60 6.75 4.86 10.25
N LEU A 61 6.84 4.69 8.93
CA LEU A 61 7.48 3.53 8.30
C LEU A 61 9.02 3.56 8.35
N THR A 62 9.63 4.74 8.37
CA THR A 62 11.09 4.88 8.40
C THR A 62 11.67 4.90 9.81
N LYS A 63 10.97 5.47 10.78
CA LYS A 63 11.46 5.68 12.16
C LYS A 63 10.72 4.84 13.19
N GLY A 64 9.51 4.39 12.87
CA GLY A 64 8.64 3.64 13.75
C GLY A 64 8.54 2.17 13.36
N ASN A 65 7.32 1.75 13.00
CA ASN A 65 6.98 0.37 12.71
C ASN A 65 6.86 0.15 11.19
N ARG A 66 7.44 -0.96 10.70
CA ARG A 66 7.34 -1.39 9.31
C ARG A 66 6.01 -2.08 9.00
N GLN A 67 5.29 -2.55 10.02
CA GLN A 67 3.97 -3.14 9.86
C GLN A 67 2.96 -2.10 9.40
N MET A 68 2.17 -2.48 8.40
CA MET A 68 1.13 -1.65 7.86
C MET A 68 -0.07 -2.48 7.42
N SER A 69 -1.18 -1.78 7.20
CA SER A 69 -2.35 -2.39 6.57
C SER A 69 -2.84 -1.54 5.41
N ILE A 70 -3.48 -2.18 4.44
CA ILE A 70 -4.18 -1.51 3.34
C ILE A 70 -5.63 -1.98 3.37
N LEU A 71 -6.55 -1.03 3.46
CA LEU A 71 -7.97 -1.27 3.21
C LEU A 71 -8.25 -0.97 1.74
N VAL A 72 -8.71 -1.99 1.01
CA VAL A 72 -9.26 -1.85 -0.34
C VAL A 72 -10.78 -1.88 -0.22
N PHE A 73 -11.47 -0.87 -0.75
CA PHE A 73 -12.92 -0.74 -0.58
C PHE A 73 -13.59 -0.46 -1.92
N THR A 74 -14.49 -1.32 -2.37
CA THR A 74 -15.16 -1.15 -3.66
C THR A 74 -16.41 -0.27 -3.55
N ARG A 75 -16.95 0.15 -4.69
CA ARG A 75 -18.25 0.85 -4.73
C ARG A 75 -19.42 -0.04 -4.30
N GLY A 76 -19.26 -1.36 -4.39
CA GLY A 76 -20.22 -2.36 -3.90
C GLY A 76 -20.18 -2.57 -2.39
N LEU A 77 -19.29 -1.86 -1.67
CA LEU A 77 -19.02 -2.01 -0.24
C LEU A 77 -18.29 -3.31 0.13
N ASP A 78 -17.84 -4.08 -0.86
CA ASP A 78 -16.89 -5.18 -0.62
C ASP A 78 -15.55 -4.61 -0.19
N SER A 79 -14.85 -5.35 0.69
CA SER A 79 -13.60 -4.86 1.23
C SER A 79 -12.61 -5.96 1.55
N TRP A 80 -11.34 -5.62 1.41
CA TRP A 80 -10.22 -6.46 1.84
C TRP A 80 -9.33 -5.67 2.79
N LEU A 81 -8.85 -6.37 3.82
CA LEU A 81 -7.82 -5.87 4.71
C LEU A 81 -6.53 -6.64 4.43
N ILE A 82 -5.58 -5.96 3.81
CA ILE A 82 -4.23 -6.48 3.58
C ILE A 82 -3.38 -6.11 4.80
N LYS A 83 -2.64 -7.08 5.34
CA LYS A 83 -1.58 -6.84 6.33
C LYS A 83 -0.25 -7.08 5.63
N ALA A 84 0.67 -6.15 5.77
CA ALA A 84 1.96 -6.21 5.09
C ALA A 84 3.06 -5.63 5.97
N ASP A 85 4.30 -6.00 5.65
CA ASP A 85 5.49 -5.33 6.14
C ASP A 85 6.03 -4.43 5.04
N PHE A 86 6.23 -3.16 5.35
CA PHE A 86 6.85 -2.20 4.46
C PHE A 86 8.32 -2.54 4.25
N GLU A 87 8.75 -2.65 3.00
CA GLU A 87 10.11 -2.99 2.66
C GLU A 87 11.03 -1.76 2.59
N SER A 88 10.83 -0.89 1.60
CA SER A 88 11.69 0.26 1.42
C SER A 88 11.05 1.35 0.55
N PHE A 89 11.64 2.55 0.60
CA PHE A 89 11.34 3.61 -0.35
C PHE A 89 12.32 3.53 -1.52
N HIS A 90 11.78 3.39 -2.72
CA HIS A 90 12.52 3.28 -3.97
C HIS A 90 12.74 4.65 -4.61
N ARG A 91 13.90 4.84 -5.25
CA ARG A 91 14.29 6.07 -5.97
C ARG A 91 15.23 5.73 -7.12
N ASN A 92 14.89 6.14 -8.34
CA ASN A 92 15.70 5.95 -9.54
C ASN A 92 16.13 4.48 -9.78
N ASP A 93 15.21 3.54 -9.55
CA ASP A 93 15.39 2.11 -9.78
C ASP A 93 14.20 1.54 -10.58
N GLU A 94 14.22 0.24 -10.85
CA GLU A 94 13.20 -0.45 -11.65
C GLU A 94 11.78 -0.28 -11.08
N ILE A 95 11.62 -0.31 -9.75
CA ILE A 95 10.31 -0.14 -9.10
C ILE A 95 9.83 1.30 -9.23
N TYR A 96 10.73 2.28 -9.09
CA TYR A 96 10.41 3.68 -9.34
C TYR A 96 9.95 3.90 -10.79
N GLU A 97 10.68 3.37 -11.77
CA GLU A 97 10.34 3.49 -13.20
C GLU A 97 9.04 2.76 -13.54
N PHE A 98 8.69 1.68 -12.85
CA PHE A 98 7.40 0.99 -13.00
C PHE A 98 6.21 1.87 -12.57
N ILE A 99 6.33 2.58 -11.44
CA ILE A 99 5.27 3.45 -10.92
C ILE A 99 5.18 4.78 -11.67
N ALA A 100 6.28 5.28 -12.25
CA ALA A 100 6.34 6.59 -12.89
C ALA A 100 5.71 6.66 -14.30
N GLN A 101 5.30 5.50 -14.86
CA GLN A 101 4.72 5.37 -16.21
C GLN A 101 3.26 5.81 -16.31
#